data_AF-A0A4U3B9Y9-F1
#
_entry.id   AF-A0A4U3B9Y9-F1
#
_cell.length_a   1.000
_cell.length_b   1.000
_cell.length_c   1.000
_cell.angle_alpha   90.00
_cell.angle_beta   90.00
_cell.angle_gamma   90.00
#
_symmetry.space_group_name_H-M   'P 1'
#
loop_
_entity.id
_entity.type
_entity.pdbx_description
1 polymer ?
#
loop_
_entity_poly.entity_id
_entity_poly.type
_entity_poly.pdbx_seq_one_letter_code
_entity_poly.pdbx_strand_id
1 'polypeptide(L)'
;MNTMTFEKLQYNELKDIVKSYCVSGLGKELLNKLEPSTSIKVVRNRLNETTEARAIVDAEGHVPFFGISNIASTIQKLEKGMILDPEELVSVSDFLRGCRKIKNFMLDKEFFAPVLASYANSMTEYKSIEEE
;
A
#
# COMPACT_ATOMS: atom_id res chain seq x y z
N MET A 1 5.00 23.59 -8.73
CA MET A 1 3.74 24.24 -9.18
C MET A 1 3.29 25.21 -8.09
N ASN A 2 2.51 26.23 -8.41
CA ASN A 2 1.97 27.15 -7.40
C ASN A 2 0.57 26.71 -6.93
N THR A 3 0.17 27.15 -5.73
CA THR A 3 -1.11 26.78 -5.10
C THR A 3 -2.32 27.11 -5.98
N MET A 4 -2.28 28.24 -6.69
CA MET A 4 -3.34 28.67 -7.60
C MET A 4 -3.60 27.66 -8.73
N THR A 5 -2.59 26.92 -9.18
CA THR A 5 -2.76 25.89 -10.21
C THR A 5 -3.53 24.69 -9.66
N PHE A 6 -3.27 24.27 -8.42
CA PHE A 6 -3.98 23.15 -7.80
C PHE A 6 -5.43 23.47 -7.51
N GLU A 7 -5.73 24.70 -7.09
CA GLU A 7 -7.11 25.16 -6.89
C GLU A 7 -7.88 25.18 -8.22
N LYS A 8 -7.30 25.80 -9.27
CA LYS A 8 -7.96 25.90 -10.58
C LYS A 8 -8.20 24.55 -11.24
N LEU A 9 -7.31 23.58 -11.04
CA LEU A 9 -7.45 22.23 -11.58
C LEU A 9 -8.21 21.30 -10.63
N GLN A 10 -8.68 21.80 -9.48
CA GLN A 10 -9.41 21.04 -8.47
C GLN A 10 -8.67 19.74 -8.06
N TYR A 11 -7.35 19.86 -7.90
CA TYR A 11 -6.47 18.71 -7.69
C TYR A 11 -6.77 18.00 -6.36
N ASN A 12 -7.12 18.76 -5.32
CA ASN A 12 -7.45 18.19 -4.00
C ASN A 12 -8.78 17.45 -4.02
N GLU A 13 -9.78 17.98 -4.74
CA GLU A 13 -11.07 17.35 -4.95
C GLU A 13 -10.92 16.03 -5.72
N LEU A 14 -10.06 16.00 -6.75
CA LEU A 14 -9.71 14.75 -7.44
C LEU A 14 -9.09 13.74 -6.47
N LYS A 15 -8.14 14.16 -5.62
CA LYS A 15 -7.55 13.29 -4.60
C LYS A 15 -8.61 12.75 -3.64
N ASP A 16 -9.58 13.57 -3.24
CA ASP A 16 -10.69 13.17 -2.37
C ASP A 16 -11.58 12.10 -3.02
N ILE A 17 -11.90 12.27 -4.30
CA ILE A 17 -12.63 11.26 -5.08
C ILE A 17 -11.86 9.95 -5.10
N VAL A 18 -10.57 9.95 -5.45
CA VAL A 18 -9.77 8.71 -5.51
C VAL A 18 -9.65 8.07 -4.11
N LYS A 19 -9.46 8.87 -3.05
CA LYS A 19 -9.39 8.38 -1.66
C LYS A 19 -10.66 7.64 -1.23
N SER A 20 -11.82 7.99 -1.77
CA SER A 20 -13.08 7.28 -1.47
C SER A 20 -13.06 5.81 -1.93
N TYR A 21 -12.25 5.49 -2.94
CA TYR A 21 -12.06 4.12 -3.45
C TYR A 21 -10.91 3.37 -2.77
N CYS A 22 -10.12 4.02 -1.91
CA CYS A 22 -9.03 3.35 -1.20
C CYS A 22 -9.56 2.41 -0.11
N VAL A 23 -9.15 1.14 -0.19
CA VAL A 23 -9.47 0.11 0.80
C VAL A 23 -8.71 0.32 2.11
N SER A 24 -7.44 0.74 2.05
CA SER A 24 -6.58 0.89 3.24
C SER A 24 -6.36 2.35 3.65
N GLY A 25 -6.19 2.57 4.96
CA GLY A 25 -5.78 3.88 5.50
C GLY A 25 -4.42 4.33 4.96
N LEU A 26 -3.48 3.40 4.78
CA LEU A 26 -2.16 3.65 4.18
C LEU A 26 -2.28 4.22 2.76
N GLY A 27 -3.18 3.68 1.93
CA GLY A 27 -3.44 4.22 0.59
C GLY A 27 -3.99 5.64 0.62
N LYS A 28 -4.89 5.94 1.58
CA LYS A 28 -5.43 7.30 1.77
C LYS A 28 -4.35 8.28 2.19
N GLU A 29 -3.45 7.88 3.10
CA GLU A 29 -2.30 8.69 3.50
C GLU A 29 -1.32 8.93 2.35
N LEU A 30 -1.07 7.93 1.51
CA LEU A 30 -0.23 8.06 0.32
C LEU A 30 -0.82 9.09 -0.64
N LEU A 31 -2.14 9.03 -0.90
CA LEU A 31 -2.82 10.03 -1.71
C LEU A 31 -2.71 11.42 -1.07
N ASN A 32 -2.91 11.58 0.23
CA ASN A 32 -2.76 12.89 0.88
C ASN A 32 -1.40 13.53 0.59
N LYS A 33 -0.32 12.74 0.61
CA LYS A 33 1.05 13.19 0.35
C LYS A 33 1.41 13.28 -1.15
N LEU A 34 0.53 12.83 -2.05
CA LEU A 34 0.81 12.75 -3.47
C LEU A 34 0.79 14.14 -4.12
N GLU A 35 1.93 14.50 -4.71
CA GLU A 35 2.12 15.71 -5.50
C GLU A 35 2.58 15.35 -6.93
N PRO A 36 2.25 16.19 -7.94
CA PRO A 36 2.75 15.99 -9.29
C PRO A 36 4.27 16.01 -9.34
N SER A 37 4.85 15.04 -10.05
CA SER A 37 6.30 14.96 -10.25
C SER A 37 6.70 15.67 -11.53
N THR A 38 7.80 16.42 -11.48
CA THR A 38 8.45 17.01 -12.67
C THR A 38 9.40 16.05 -13.37
N SER A 39 9.67 14.88 -12.77
CA SER A 39 10.56 13.87 -13.34
C SER A 39 9.78 12.94 -14.27
N ILE A 40 10.09 12.99 -15.57
CA ILE A 40 9.45 12.12 -16.57
C ILE A 40 9.63 10.63 -16.26
N LYS A 41 10.76 10.24 -15.66
CA LYS A 41 11.02 8.86 -15.23
C LYS A 41 10.01 8.43 -14.16
N VAL A 42 9.78 9.26 -13.15
CA VAL A 42 8.81 8.99 -12.08
C VAL A 42 7.40 8.92 -12.64
N VAL A 43 7.04 9.85 -13.52
CA VAL A 43 5.71 9.86 -14.16
C VAL A 43 5.46 8.58 -14.95
N ARG A 44 6.42 8.16 -15.79
CA ARG A 44 6.29 6.91 -16.58
C ARG A 44 6.16 5.68 -15.69
N ASN A 45 6.95 5.58 -14.63
CA ASN A 45 6.86 4.45 -13.71
C ASN A 45 5.49 4.38 -13.02
N ARG A 46 4.99 5.49 -12.48
CA ARG A 46 3.67 5.53 -11.82
C ARG A 46 2.51 5.20 -12.77
N LEU A 47 2.59 5.65 -14.02
CA LEU A 47 1.61 5.29 -15.06
C LEU A 47 1.67 3.80 -15.41
N ASN A 48 2.87 3.22 -15.48
CA ASN A 48 3.03 1.78 -15.69
C ASN A 48 2.45 0.98 -14.52
N GLU A 49 2.75 1.36 -13.28
CA GLU A 49 2.14 0.76 -12.08
C GLU A 49 0.60 0.82 -12.12
N THR A 50 0.04 1.95 -12.55
CA THR A 50 -1.42 2.09 -12.68
C THR A 50 -1.99 1.17 -13.76
N THR A 51 -1.26 0.98 -14.85
CA THR A 51 -1.64 0.08 -15.95
C THR A 51 -1.63 -1.37 -15.49
N GLU A 52 -0.57 -1.79 -14.79
CA GLU A 52 -0.47 -3.13 -14.21
C GLU A 52 -1.54 -3.36 -13.13
N ALA A 53 -1.78 -2.38 -12.26
CA ALA A 53 -2.81 -2.46 -11.22
C ALA A 53 -4.21 -2.66 -11.84
N ARG A 54 -4.50 -1.97 -12.95
CA ARG A 54 -5.74 -2.17 -13.69
C ARG A 54 -5.85 -3.60 -14.24
N ALA A 55 -4.78 -4.12 -14.84
CA ALA A 55 -4.75 -5.49 -15.35
C ALA A 55 -5.00 -6.54 -14.24
N ILE A 56 -4.42 -6.34 -13.05
CA ILE A 56 -4.68 -7.20 -11.88
C ILE A 56 -6.17 -7.17 -11.50
N VAL A 57 -6.77 -5.98 -11.40
CA VAL A 57 -8.19 -5.85 -11.05
C VAL A 57 -9.08 -6.50 -12.10
N ASP A 58 -8.75 -6.38 -13.38
CA ASP A 58 -9.50 -7.01 -14.47
C ASP A 58 -9.42 -8.54 -14.45
N ALA A 59 -8.28 -9.11 -14.06
CA ALA A 59 -8.07 -10.54 -14.00
C ALA A 59 -8.67 -11.19 -12.73
N GLU A 60 -8.50 -10.58 -11.57
CA GLU A 60 -8.78 -11.20 -10.27
C GLU A 60 -10.05 -10.66 -9.58
N GLY A 61 -10.59 -9.54 -10.07
CA GLY A 61 -11.74 -8.83 -9.50
C GLY A 61 -11.46 -8.11 -8.18
N HIS A 62 -10.57 -8.63 -7.33
CA HIS A 62 -10.17 -8.01 -6.07
C HIS A 62 -8.75 -8.39 -5.66
N VAL A 63 -8.11 -7.53 -4.87
CA VAL A 63 -6.77 -7.74 -4.31
C VAL A 63 -6.90 -8.01 -2.80
N PRO A 64 -6.26 -9.06 -2.25
CA PRO A 64 -6.51 -9.49 -0.88
C PRO A 64 -5.76 -8.64 0.16
N PHE A 65 -6.19 -7.39 0.35
CA PHE A 65 -5.61 -6.46 1.35
C PHE A 65 -6.02 -6.77 2.81
N PHE A 66 -6.57 -7.94 3.10
CA PHE A 66 -6.99 -8.33 4.45
C PHE A 66 -5.80 -8.43 5.41
N GLY A 67 -5.97 -7.88 6.62
CA GLY A 67 -4.92 -7.86 7.65
C GLY A 67 -3.89 -6.73 7.48
N ILE A 68 -3.81 -6.08 6.32
CA ILE A 68 -2.83 -5.00 6.10
C ILE A 68 -3.34 -3.70 6.70
N SER A 69 -3.00 -3.50 7.97
CA SER A 69 -3.26 -2.31 8.76
C SER A 69 -2.01 -1.41 8.87
N ASN A 70 -2.20 -0.17 9.31
CA ASN A 70 -1.08 0.70 9.65
C ASN A 70 -0.59 0.38 11.07
N ILE A 71 0.55 -0.30 11.19
CA ILE A 71 1.15 -0.68 12.50
C ILE A 71 2.26 0.28 12.96
N ALA A 72 2.42 1.45 12.34
CA ALA A 72 3.52 2.36 12.66
C ALA A 72 3.55 2.81 14.13
N SER A 73 2.38 3.02 14.74
CA SER A 73 2.25 3.34 16.16
C SER A 73 2.71 2.19 17.05
N THR A 74 2.35 0.95 16.71
CA THR A 74 2.77 -0.27 17.41
C THR A 74 4.29 -0.44 17.35
N ILE A 75 4.90 -0.23 16.18
CA ILE A 75 6.36 -0.26 16.03
C ILE A 75 7.04 0.82 16.89
N GLN A 76 6.53 2.06 16.87
CA GLN A 76 7.07 3.14 17.71
C GLN A 76 6.96 2.84 19.21
N LYS A 77 5.93 2.09 19.65
CA LYS A 77 5.81 1.65 21.05
C LYS A 77 6.92 0.65 21.40
N LEU A 78 7.11 -0.36 20.56
CA LEU A 78 8.17 -1.36 20.72
C LEU A 78 9.57 -0.72 20.76
N GLU A 79 9.86 0.22 19.85
CA GLU A 79 11.14 0.95 19.82
C GLU A 79 11.43 1.72 21.12
N LYS A 80 10.38 2.16 21.82
CA LYS A 80 10.48 2.83 23.13
C LYS A 80 10.53 1.85 24.31
N GLY A 81 10.60 0.55 24.05
CA GLY A 81 10.62 -0.50 25.08
C GLY A 81 9.28 -0.74 25.78
N MET A 82 8.17 -0.26 25.20
CA MET A 82 6.84 -0.54 25.73
C MET A 82 6.40 -1.96 25.36
N ILE A 83 5.62 -2.56 26.26
CA ILE A 83 5.02 -3.88 26.06
C ILE A 83 3.72 -3.70 25.27
N LEU A 84 3.49 -4.55 24.28
CA LEU A 84 2.25 -4.62 23.53
C LEU A 84 1.19 -5.37 24.33
N ASP A 85 -0.03 -4.88 24.29
CA ASP A 85 -1.17 -5.62 24.83
C ASP A 85 -1.59 -6.78 23.89
N PRO A 86 -2.44 -7.71 24.35
CA PRO A 86 -2.88 -8.84 23.51
C PRO A 86 -3.56 -8.43 22.20
N GLU A 87 -4.27 -7.31 22.15
CA GLU A 87 -4.97 -6.84 20.94
C GLU A 87 -3.96 -6.30 19.91
N GLU A 88 -2.93 -5.60 20.39
CA GLU A 88 -1.81 -5.15 19.58
C GLU A 88 -1.00 -6.32 19.02
N LEU A 89 -0.76 -7.37 19.80
CA LEU A 89 -0.08 -8.59 19.33
C LEU A 89 -0.88 -9.29 18.22
N VAL A 90 -2.20 -9.44 18.40
CA VAL A 90 -3.09 -10.00 17.36
C VAL A 90 -3.04 -9.15 16.09
N SER A 91 -3.08 -7.82 16.23
CA SER A 91 -2.99 -6.89 15.09
C SER A 91 -1.67 -7.03 14.34
N VAL A 92 -0.56 -7.25 15.03
CA VAL A 92 0.75 -7.52 14.41
C VAL A 92 0.75 -8.86 13.68
N SER A 93 0.23 -9.93 14.30
CA SER A 93 0.10 -11.25 13.67
C SER A 93 -0.74 -11.19 12.38
N ASP A 94 -1.89 -10.51 12.42
CA ASP A 94 -2.75 -10.32 11.24
C ASP A 94 -2.09 -9.47 10.15
N PHE A 95 -1.31 -8.45 10.52
CA PHE A 95 -0.50 -7.67 9.58
C PHE A 95 0.54 -8.55 8.87
N LEU A 96 1.29 -9.36 9.61
CA LEU A 96 2.30 -10.27 9.06
C LEU A 96 1.65 -11.32 8.12
N ARG A 97 0.48 -11.86 8.50
CA ARG A 97 -0.35 -12.73 7.66
C ARG A 97 -0.75 -12.06 6.35
N GLY A 98 -1.24 -10.83 6.44
CA GLY A 98 -1.64 -10.02 5.29
C GLY A 98 -0.48 -9.78 4.34
N CYS A 99 0.70 -9.41 4.87
CA CYS A 99 1.92 -9.23 4.10
C CYS A 99 2.30 -10.48 3.29
N ARG A 100 2.30 -11.67 3.92
CA ARG A 100 2.57 -12.94 3.23
C ARG A 100 1.55 -13.23 2.12
N LYS A 101 0.26 -13.01 2.39
CA LYS A 101 -0.81 -13.24 1.40
C LYS A 101 -0.66 -12.32 0.19
N ILE A 102 -0.41 -11.03 0.40
CA ILE A 102 -0.18 -10.08 -0.70
C ILE A 102 1.10 -10.40 -1.46
N LYS A 103 2.17 -10.78 -0.76
CA LYS A 103 3.42 -11.19 -1.41
C LYS A 103 3.16 -12.32 -2.41
N ASN A 104 2.55 -13.41 -1.96
CA ASN A 104 2.26 -14.55 -2.83
C ASN A 104 1.32 -14.16 -3.98
N PHE A 105 0.24 -13.43 -3.67
CA PHE A 105 -0.70 -12.95 -4.68
C PHE A 105 -0.03 -12.14 -5.79
N MET A 106 0.88 -11.22 -5.44
CA MET A 106 1.56 -10.38 -6.41
C MET A 106 2.59 -11.15 -7.24
N LEU A 107 3.33 -12.08 -6.62
CA LEU A 107 4.28 -12.94 -7.34
C LEU A 107 3.58 -13.82 -8.37
N ASP A 108 2.37 -14.32 -8.07
CA ASP A 108 1.57 -15.10 -9.01
C ASP A 108 1.16 -14.30 -10.27
N LYS A 109 1.24 -12.97 -10.23
CA LYS A 109 0.91 -12.08 -11.36
C LYS A 109 2.13 -11.48 -12.05
N GLU A 110 3.34 -11.92 -11.70
CA GLU A 110 4.59 -11.40 -12.26
C GLU A 110 4.62 -11.39 -13.80
N PHE A 111 3.98 -12.38 -14.44
CA PHE A 111 3.90 -12.48 -15.90
C PHE A 111 3.31 -11.24 -16.58
N PHE A 112 2.31 -10.59 -15.97
CA PHE A 112 1.62 -9.44 -16.57
C PHE A 112 1.64 -8.17 -15.72
N ALA A 113 2.10 -8.25 -14.47
CA ALA A 113 2.30 -7.11 -13.57
C ALA A 113 3.70 -7.16 -12.91
N PRO A 114 4.79 -7.17 -13.70
CA PRO A 114 6.14 -7.38 -13.18
C PRO A 114 6.63 -6.25 -12.27
N VAL A 115 6.23 -4.99 -12.50
CA VAL A 115 6.65 -3.87 -11.64
C VAL A 115 5.97 -3.97 -10.28
N LEU A 116 4.67 -4.23 -10.23
CA LEU A 116 3.97 -4.43 -8.95
C LEU A 116 4.43 -5.70 -8.23
N ALA A 117 4.67 -6.79 -8.97
CA ALA A 117 5.25 -8.01 -8.41
C ALA A 117 6.63 -7.76 -7.80
N SER A 118 7.42 -6.85 -8.37
CA SER A 118 8.75 -6.52 -7.83
C SER A 118 8.69 -5.94 -6.40
N TYR A 119 7.60 -5.29 -6.00
CA TYR A 119 7.41 -4.81 -4.63
C TYR A 119 7.27 -5.95 -3.63
N ALA A 120 6.68 -7.08 -4.03
CA ALA A 120 6.57 -8.27 -3.21
C ALA A 120 7.95 -8.87 -2.85
N ASN A 121 8.95 -8.67 -3.70
CA ASN A 121 10.33 -9.12 -3.43
C ASN A 121 10.99 -8.37 -2.27
N SER A 122 10.50 -7.18 -1.93
CA SER A 122 10.97 -6.43 -0.76
C SER A 122 10.30 -6.82 0.55
N MET A 123 9.30 -7.71 0.50
CA MET A 123 8.55 -8.17 1.67
C MET A 123 9.19 -9.42 2.27
N THR A 124 9.45 -9.37 3.58
CA THR A 124 9.96 -10.51 4.36
C THR A 124 8.81 -11.22 5.06
N GLU A 125 8.83 -12.56 5.03
CA GLU A 125 7.87 -13.39 5.75
C GLU A 125 8.41 -13.74 7.14
N TYR A 126 7.59 -13.54 8.17
CA TYR A 126 7.94 -13.82 9.56
C TYR A 126 7.03 -14.90 10.15
N LYS A 127 7.02 -16.11 9.56
CA LYS A 127 6.09 -17.19 9.93
C LYS A 127 6.18 -17.59 11.41
N SER A 128 7.38 -17.61 11.98
CA SER A 128 7.55 -17.94 13.41
C SER A 128 6.84 -16.95 14.33
N ILE A 129 6.89 -15.65 14.01
CA ILE A 129 6.24 -14.59 14.80
C ILE A 129 4.72 -14.63 14.63
N GLU A 130 4.24 -15.10 13.48
CA GLU A 130 2.81 -15.23 13.21
C GLU A 130 2.13 -16.36 14.01
N GLU A 131 2.90 -17.40 14.33
CA GLU A 131 2.45 -18.63 14.98
C GLU A 131 2.65 -18.62 16.51
N GLU A 132 3.41 -17.65 17.03
CA GLU A 132 3.54 -17.34 18.47
C GLU A 132 2.27 -16.69 19.04
#